data_AF-A0A6L8I763-F1
#
_entry.id   AF-A0A6L8I763-F1
#
_cell.length_a   1.000
_cell.length_b   1.000
_cell.length_c   1.000
_cell.angle_alpha   90.00
_cell.angle_beta   90.00
_cell.angle_gamma   90.00
#
_symmetry.space_group_name_H-M   'P 1'
#
loop_
_entity.id
_entity.type
_entity.pdbx_description
1 polymer ?
#
loop_
_entity_poly.entity_id
_entity_poly.type
_entity_poly.pdbx_seq_one_letter_code
_entity_poly.pdbx_strand_id
1 'polypeptide(L)' 'MQRRLLPLNALRAFAAVHETGGIRSAARALDVTHSSVSRHLRFLEDTLG' A
#
# COMPACT_ATOMS: atom_id res chain seq x y z
N MET A 1 -2.79 -5.60 24.28
CA MET A 1 -2.52 -5.66 22.83
C MET A 1 -2.23 -4.25 22.34
N GLN A 2 -0.95 -3.86 22.19
CA GLN A 2 -0.60 -2.57 21.57
C GLN A 2 -1.04 -2.62 20.11
N ARG A 3 -2.02 -1.80 19.75
CA ARG A 3 -2.54 -1.72 18.38
C ARG A 3 -1.54 -0.92 17.56
N ARG A 4 -0.59 -1.61 16.90
CA ARG A 4 0.36 -1.00 15.98
C ARG A 4 -0.45 -0.33 14.86
N LEU A 5 -0.45 1.00 14.86
CA LEU A 5 -1.23 1.79 13.92
C LEU A 5 -0.57 1.71 12.55
N LEU A 6 -1.06 0.80 11.72
CA LEU A 6 -0.73 0.79 10.30
C LEU A 6 -1.45 1.98 9.64
N PRO A 7 -0.73 2.85 8.90
CA PRO A 7 -1.36 3.94 8.18
C PRO A 7 -2.34 3.37 7.16
N LEU A 8 -3.57 3.90 7.15
CA LEU A 8 -4.65 3.43 6.28
C LEU A 8 -4.24 3.40 4.81
N ASN A 9 -3.38 4.33 4.39
CA ASN A 9 -2.87 4.41 3.03
C ASN A 9 -1.99 3.21 2.64
N ALA A 10 -1.26 2.62 3.60
CA ALA A 10 -0.45 1.42 3.36
C ALA A 10 -1.34 0.19 3.15
N LEU A 11 -2.36 0.03 3.99
CA LEU A 11 -3.37 -1.03 3.85
C LEU A 11 -4.16 -0.88 2.54
N ARG A 12 -4.56 0.36 2.20
CA ARG A 12 -5.27 0.67 0.96
C ARG A 12 -4.43 0.38 -0.29
N ALA A 13 -3.15 0.75 -0.27
CA ALA A 13 -2.22 0.46 -1.37
C ALA A 13 -2.04 -1.05 -1.55
N PHE A 14 -1.91 -1.81 -0.46
CA PHE A 14 -1.80 -3.26 -0.50
C PHE A 14 -3.06 -3.93 -1.08
N ALA A 15 -4.24 -3.58 -0.58
CA ALA A 15 -5.50 -4.11 -1.09
C ALA A 15 -5.70 -3.78 -2.59
N ALA A 16 -5.42 -2.54 -2.99
CA ALA A 16 -5.52 -2.15 -4.40
C ALA A 16 -4.57 -2.94 -5.30
N VAL A 17 -3.33 -3.21 -4.87
CA VAL A 17 -2.37 -4.01 -5.64
C VAL A 17 -2.87 -5.44 -5.85
N HIS A 18 -3.49 -6.04 -4.84
CA HIS A 18 -4.13 -7.35 -4.94
C HIS A 18 -5.33 -7.32 -5.90
N GLU A 19 -6.22 -6.34 -5.77
CA GLU A 19 -7.43 -6.21 -6.62
C GLU A 19 -7.10 -5.93 -8.10
N THR A 20 -6.10 -5.09 -8.36
CA THR A 20 -5.76 -4.67 -9.72
C THR A 20 -4.63 -5.49 -10.37
N GLY A 21 -4.07 -6.45 -9.64
CA GLY A 21 -2.99 -7.34 -10.11
C GLY A 21 -1.65 -6.65 -10.33
N GLY A 22 -1.39 -5.48 -9.73
CA GLY A 22 -0.08 -4.84 -9.83
C GLY A 22 0.00 -3.37 -9.39
N ILE A 23 1.24 -2.90 -9.18
CA ILE A 23 1.55 -1.55 -8.67
C ILE A 23 1.08 -0.44 -9.61
N ARG A 24 1.31 -0.59 -10.92
CA ARG A 24 0.94 0.44 -11.91
C ARG A 24 -0.57 0.58 -12.08
N SER A 25 -1.30 -0.54 -12.05
CA SER A 25 -2.77 -0.53 -12.12
C SER A 25 -3.38 0.01 -10.83
N ALA A 26 -2.82 -0.34 -9.67
CA ALA A 26 -3.26 0.20 -8.37
C ALA A 26 -3.03 1.70 -8.26
N ALA A 27 -1.89 2.19 -8.73
CA ALA A 27 -1.58 3.62 -8.76
C ALA A 27 -2.60 4.42 -9.58
N ARG A 28 -3.01 3.89 -10.74
CA ARG A 28 -4.08 4.48 -11.56
C ARG A 28 -5.44 4.43 -10.86
N ALA A 29 -5.78 3.30 -10.22
CA ALA A 29 -7.04 3.14 -9.51
C ALA A 29 -7.16 4.05 -8.27
N LEU A 30 -6.03 4.40 -7.66
CA LEU A 30 -5.96 5.24 -6.46
C LEU A 30 -5.67 6.73 -6.76
N ASP A 31 -5.50 7.11 -8.03
CA ASP A 31 -5.09 8.44 -8.48
C ASP A 31 -3.81 8.96 -7.79
N VAL A 32 -2.78 8.10 -7.75
CA VAL A 32 -1.46 8.41 -7.18
C VAL A 32 -0.33 7.95 -8.09
N THR A 33 0.89 8.38 -7.80
CA THR A 33 2.08 7.86 -8.49
C THR A 33 2.38 6.41 -8.11
N HIS A 34 2.97 5.65 -9.03
CA HIS A 34 3.43 4.29 -8.74
C HIS A 34 4.51 4.27 -7.63
N SER A 35 5.32 5.33 -7.51
CA SER A 35 6.30 5.49 -6.44
C SER A 35 5.66 5.62 -5.05
N SER A 36 4.51 6.27 -4.93
CA SER A 36 3.74 6.34 -3.68
C SER A 36 3.21 4.98 -3.26
N VAL A 37 2.68 4.20 -4.21
CA VAL A 37 2.24 2.82 -3.95
C VAL A 37 3.43 1.96 -3.48
N SER A 38 4.55 1.99 -4.19
CA SER A 38 5.77 1.26 -3.77
C SER A 38 6.25 1.67 -2.38
N ARG A 39 6.20 2.97 -2.04
CA ARG A 39 6.59 3.47 -0.71
C ARG A 39 5.65 2.97 0.38
N HIS A 40 4.35 2.95 0.12
CA HIS A 40 3.35 2.43 1.03
C HIS A 40 3.51 0.93 1.30
N LEU A 41 3.81 0.15 0.26
CA LEU A 41 4.08 -1.29 0.40
C LEU A 41 5.36 -1.54 1.21
N ARG A 42 6.45 -0.83 0.90
CA ARG A 42 7.70 -0.95 1.66
C ARG A 42 7.50 -0.57 3.13
N PHE A 43 6.79 0.52 3.39
CA PHE A 43 6.44 0.89 4.76
C PHE A 43 5.65 -0.22 5.47
N LEU A 44 4.71 -0.86 4.76
CA LEU A 44 3.92 -1.94 5.31
C LEU A 44 4.79 -3.16 5.66
N GLU A 45 5.68 -3.56 4.75
CA GLU A 45 6.67 -4.63 4.96
C GLU A 45 7.57 -4.29 6.16
N ASP A 46 8.20 -3.12 6.18
CA ASP A 46 9.08 -2.66 7.28
C ASP A 46 8.36 -2.67 8.64
N THR A 47 7.05 -2.43 8.66
CA THR A 47 6.26 -2.41 9.89
C THR A 47 5.83 -3.81 10.36
N LEU A 48 5.78 -4.78 9.45
CA LEU A 48 5.32 -6.15 9.73
C LEU A 48 6.48 -7.14 9.92
N GLY A 49 7.66 -6.87 9.34
CA GLY A 49 8.84 -7.73 9.35
C GLY A 49 8.88 -8.68 8.15
#